data_AF-A0ABC8R5I8-F1
#
_entry.id   AF-A0ABC8R5I8-F1
#
_cell.length_a   1.000
_cell.length_b   1.000
_cell.length_c   1.000
_cell.angle_alpha   90.00
_cell.angle_beta   90.00
_cell.angle_gamma   90.00
#
_symmetry.space_group_name_H-M   'P 1'
#
loop_
_entity.id
_entity.type
_entity.pdbx_description
1 polymer ?
#
loop_
_entity_poly.entity_id
_entity_poly.type
_entity_poly.pdbx_seq_one_letter_code
_entity_poly.pdbx_strand_id
1 'polypeptide(L)' 'MAASFEGANIDPTAWEDKKNPGESRFPAQMRVMTRQVCEPLEEDSFRPILHHYNGPKFRLELNIPEALSLLEILAKNNP' A
#
# COMPACT_ATOMS: atom_id res chain seq x y z
N MET A 1 -3.46 -21.76 -23.24
CA MET A 1 -2.90 -22.52 -22.11
C MET A 1 -1.77 -21.69 -21.54
N ALA A 2 -2.00 -20.96 -20.46
CA ALA A 2 -0.97 -20.20 -19.76
C ALA A 2 -0.89 -20.79 -18.35
N ALA A 3 0.28 -21.33 -18.03
CA ALA A 3 0.51 -22.13 -16.85
C ALA A 3 0.20 -21.34 -15.58
N SER A 4 -0.66 -21.92 -14.75
CA SER A 4 -0.73 -21.63 -13.33
C SER A 4 0.65 -21.90 -12.74
N PHE A 5 1.39 -20.83 -12.43
CA PHE A 5 2.57 -20.91 -11.58
C PHE A 5 2.12 -20.47 -10.18
N GLU A 6 2.35 -21.35 -9.21
CA GLU A 6 2.00 -21.16 -7.81
C GLU A 6 2.46 -19.77 -7.30
N GLY A 7 1.55 -19.02 -6.69
CA GLY A 7 1.88 -17.78 -5.96
C GLY A 7 1.82 -16.47 -6.74
N ALA A 8 0.96 -16.35 -7.75
CA ALA A 8 0.61 -15.02 -8.26
C ALA A 8 -0.09 -14.21 -7.15
N ASN A 9 0.63 -13.27 -6.55
CA ASN A 9 0.16 -12.37 -5.47
C ASN A 9 -0.97 -11.40 -5.90
N ILE A 10 -1.57 -11.62 -7.06
CA ILE A 10 -2.63 -10.81 -7.65
C ILE A 10 -3.63 -11.78 -8.24
N ASP A 11 -4.85 -11.75 -7.72
CA ASP A 11 -5.97 -12.40 -8.37
C ASP A 11 -6.32 -11.58 -9.64
N PRO A 12 -6.17 -12.16 -10.85
CA PRO A 12 -6.40 -11.43 -12.09
C PRO A 12 -7.88 -11.10 -12.31
N THR A 13 -8.77 -11.69 -11.52
CA THR A 13 -10.22 -11.49 -11.57
C THR A 13 -10.71 -10.43 -10.58
N ALA A 14 -9.89 -10.02 -9.61
CA ALA A 14 -10.26 -9.08 -8.54
C ALA A 14 -10.72 -7.72 -9.08
N TRP A 15 -10.27 -7.34 -10.27
CA TRP A 15 -10.58 -6.06 -10.92
C TRP A 15 -11.36 -6.22 -12.22
N GLU A 16 -11.98 -7.39 -12.45
CA GLU A 16 -12.88 -7.58 -13.59
C GLU A 16 -14.16 -6.77 -13.42
N ASP A 17 -14.51 -6.00 -14.45
CA ASP A 17 -15.79 -5.27 -14.48
C ASP A 17 -16.92 -6.25 -14.84
N LYS A 18 -18.01 -6.23 -14.07
CA LYS A 18 -19.19 -7.08 -14.32
C LYS A 18 -19.83 -6.87 -15.71
N LYS A 19 -19.54 -5.77 -16.38
CA LYS A 19 -20.08 -5.45 -17.71
C LYS A 19 -19.16 -5.90 -18.85
N ASN A 20 -17.85 -6.04 -18.61
CA ASN A 20 -16.85 -6.43 -19.61
C ASN A 20 -15.85 -7.44 -19.01
N PRO A 21 -16.18 -8.74 -18.99
CA PRO A 21 -15.29 -9.78 -18.46
C PRO A 21 -14.00 -9.86 -19.28
N GLY A 22 -12.85 -9.96 -18.61
CA GLY A 22 -11.53 -10.02 -19.25
C GLY A 22 -10.81 -8.68 -19.48
N GLU A 23 -11.43 -7.52 -19.23
CA GLU A 23 -10.76 -6.21 -19.32
C GLU A 23 -10.58 -5.55 -17.95
N SER A 24 -9.33 -5.38 -17.53
CA SER A 24 -8.99 -4.50 -16.41
C SER A 24 -9.16 -3.05 -16.83
N ARG A 25 -10.00 -2.29 -16.13
CA ARG A 25 -10.15 -0.84 -16.33
C ARG A 25 -8.91 -0.03 -15.93
N PHE A 26 -7.95 -0.67 -15.30
CA PHE A 26 -6.72 -0.03 -14.83
C PHE A 26 -5.56 -0.37 -15.79
N PRO A 27 -4.90 0.67 -16.35
CA PRO A 27 -3.99 0.53 -17.49
C PRO A 27 -2.64 -0.15 -17.14
N ALA A 28 -2.33 -0.34 -15.86
CA ALA A 28 -1.11 -1.02 -15.42
C ALA A 28 -1.39 -1.91 -14.20
N GLN A 29 -0.99 -3.18 -14.28
CA GLN A 29 -0.97 -4.11 -13.15
C GLN A 29 0.40 -4.03 -12.48
N MET A 30 0.45 -3.77 -11.18
CA MET A 30 1.70 -3.69 -10.42
C MET A 30 1.75 -4.81 -9.39
N ARG A 31 2.85 -5.60 -9.37
CA ARG A 31 3.07 -6.63 -8.37
C ARG A 31 3.58 -6.03 -7.07
N VAL A 32 2.79 -6.16 -6.01
CA VAL A 32 3.15 -5.71 -4.65
C VAL A 32 3.63 -6.92 -3.85
N MET A 33 4.62 -6.69 -2.99
CA MET A 33 5.04 -7.66 -1.97
C MET A 33 4.98 -6.98 -0.61
N THR A 34 4.22 -7.56 0.32
CA THR A 34 4.17 -7.11 1.71
C THR A 34 5.54 -7.38 2.35
N ARG A 35 6.23 -6.31 2.76
CA ARG A 35 7.53 -6.43 3.44
C ARG A 35 7.40 -6.79 4.91
N GLN A 36 6.39 -6.24 5.58
CA GLN A 36 6.13 -6.45 7.00
C GLN A 36 4.64 -6.22 7.28
N VAL A 37 4.04 -7.08 8.11
CA VAL A 37 2.71 -6.86 8.67
C VAL A 37 2.91 -6.34 10.09
N CYS A 38 2.41 -5.14 10.37
CA CYS A 38 2.51 -4.49 11.67
C CYS A 38 1.13 -4.19 12.22
N GLU A 39 1.03 -4.02 13.53
CA GLU A 39 -0.19 -3.50 14.15
C GLU A 39 -0.46 -2.05 13.69
N PRO A 40 -1.74 -1.63 13.63
CA PRO A 40 -2.10 -0.26 13.30
C PRO A 40 -1.41 0.74 14.24
N LEU A 41 -0.79 1.79 13.68
CA LEU A 41 -0.17 2.85 14.47
C LEU A 41 -1.23 3.79 15.05
N GLU A 42 -1.06 4.17 16.31
CA GLU A 42 -1.84 5.25 16.92
C GLU A 42 -1.53 6.60 16.26
N GLU A 43 -2.56 7.42 16.11
CA GLU A 43 -2.48 8.68 15.37
C GLU A 43 -1.42 9.64 15.95
N ASP A 44 -1.34 9.73 17.28
CA ASP A 44 -0.37 10.56 17.97
C ASP A 44 1.08 10.11 17.76
N SER A 45 1.31 8.84 17.39
CA SER A 45 2.65 8.34 17.10
C SER A 45 3.19 8.82 15.76
N PHE A 46 2.34 9.01 14.75
CA PHE A 46 2.77 9.40 13.40
C PHE A 46 2.45 10.84 13.01
N ARG A 47 1.48 11.50 13.66
CA ARG A 47 1.17 12.92 13.46
C ARG A 47 2.39 13.85 13.45
N PRO A 48 3.38 13.74 14.38
CA PRO A 48 4.53 14.64 14.36
C PRO A 48 5.46 14.43 13.17
N ILE A 49 5.37 13.27 12.50
CA ILE A 49 6.19 12.96 11.31
C ILE A 49 5.57 13.54 10.05
N LEU A 50 4.23 13.53 9.95
CA LEU A 50 3.52 13.95 8.75
C LEU A 50 3.25 15.46 8.76
N HIS A 51 4.17 16.23 8.18
CA HIS A 51 4.12 17.71 8.23
C HIS A 51 2.87 18.31 7.57
N HIS A 52 2.24 17.61 6.62
CA HIS A 52 1.05 18.07 5.90
C HIS A 52 -0.23 17.30 6.24
N TYR A 53 -0.24 16.50 7.32
CA TYR A 53 -1.39 15.68 7.68
C TYR A 53 -2.68 16.49 7.86
N ASN A 54 -2.58 17.68 8.47
CA ASN A 54 -3.71 18.59 8.70
C ASN A 54 -3.91 19.62 7.58
N GLY A 55 -3.25 19.47 6.43
CA GLY A 55 -3.35 20.42 5.33
C GLY A 55 -4.75 20.46 4.69
N PRO A 56 -5.14 21.57 4.03
CA PRO A 56 -6.45 21.72 3.37
C PRO A 56 -6.66 20.74 2.20
N LYS A 57 -5.60 20.07 1.75
CA LYS A 57 -5.66 18.94 0.81
C LYS A 57 -4.86 17.80 1.40
N PHE A 58 -5.49 16.63 1.53
CA PHE A 58 -4.80 15.40 1.88
C PHE A 58 -3.79 15.07 0.78
N ARG A 59 -2.49 15.17 1.10
CA ARG A 59 -1.41 14.85 0.17
C ARG A 59 -0.71 13.59 0.69
N LEU A 60 -1.12 12.44 0.16
CA LEU A 60 -0.49 11.14 0.45
C LEU A 60 0.79 10.96 -0.39
N GLU A 61 1.66 11.96 -0.39
CA GLU A 61 3.04 11.81 -0.85
C GLU A 61 3.92 12.01 0.37
N LEU A 62 4.63 10.95 0.77
CA LEU A 62 5.59 11.01 1.85
C LEU A 62 6.94 11.47 1.30
N ASN A 63 7.58 12.41 1.98
CA ASN A 63 8.98 12.72 1.72
C ASN A 63 9.88 11.59 2.23
N ILE A 64 11.09 11.47 1.67
CA ILE A 64 12.10 10.48 2.11
C ILE A 64 12.26 10.44 3.65
N PRO A 65 12.47 11.57 4.36
CA PRO A 65 12.60 11.54 5.83
C PRO A 65 11.32 11.07 6.54
N GLU A 66 10.14 11.43 6.04
CA GLU A 66 8.87 11.01 6.65
C GLU A 66 8.66 9.50 6.52
N ALA A 67 8.97 8.94 5.35
CA ALA A 67 8.89 7.51 5.09
C ALA A 67 9.86 6.70 5.98
N LEU A 68 11.09 7.18 6.16
CA LEU A 68 12.07 6.52 7.03
C LEU A 68 11.63 6.53 8.49
N SER A 69 11.18 7.68 9.01
CA SER A 69 10.69 7.79 10.40
C SER A 69 9.48 6.87 10.66
N LEU A 70 8.57 6.71 9.69
CA LEU A 70 7.45 5.76 9.82
C LEU A 70 7.92 4.31 9.89
N LEU A 71 8.91 3.93 9.05
CA LEU A 71 9.48 2.59 9.08
C LEU A 71 10.18 2.29 10.42
N GLU A 72 10.85 3.28 11.01
CA GLU A 72 11.49 3.13 12.32
C GLU A 72 10.46 2.88 13.44
N ILE A 73 9.33 3.59 13.45
CA ILE A 73 8.26 3.36 14.43
C ILE A 73 7.66 1.96 14.24
N LEU A 74 7.40 1.56 13.00
CA LEU A 74 6.87 0.23 12.69
C LEU A 74 7.83 -0.88 13.13
N ALA A 75 9.14 -0.69 12.97
CA ALA A 75 10.16 -1.63 13.44
C ALA A 75 10.25 -1.68 14.97
N LYS A 76 10.05 -0.56 15.67
CA LYS A 76 10.03 -0.51 17.14
C LYS A 76 8.79 -1.18 17.74
N ASN A 77 7.65 -1.08 17.06
CA ASN A 77 6.37 -1.63 17.53
C ASN A 77 6.18 -3.11 17.18
N ASN A 78 7.10 -3.71 16.43
CA ASN A 78 7.04 -5.11 16.01
C ASN A 78 8.35 -5.81 16.45
N PRO A 79 8.38 -6.45 17.63
CA PRO A 79 9.60 -7.05 18.19
C PRO A 79 10.16 -8.21 17.36
#